data_AF-J5VL78-F1
#
_entry.id   AF-J5VL78-F1
#
_cell.length_a   1.000
_cell.length_b   1.000
_cell.length_c   1.000
_cell.angle_alpha   90.00
_cell.angle_beta   90.00
_cell.angle_gamma   90.00
#
_symmetry.space_group_name_H-M   'P 1'
#
loop_
_entity.id
_entity.type
_entity.pdbx_description
1 polymer ?
#
loop_
_entity_poly.entity_id
_entity_poly.type
_entity_poly.pdbx_seq_one_letter_code
_entity_poly.pdbx_strand_id
1 'polypeptide(L)'
;MRKRLKEASPLSFFAEAPLLILACFDREAIKKMPERFAELTASDAFEDVTMDAGKVEALRAQRANDEVEKASYAVYNTAISVTHMDLTAVAHGLGTCWIGMFDKEKVREILGIDARFGIVCALQIGYALQSPPPRPRLSMDDIILQRF
;
A
#
# COMPACT_ATOMS: atom_id res chain seq x y z
N MET A 1 -20.87 12.24 6.91
CA MET A 1 -19.62 11.47 6.77
C MET A 1 -18.36 12.33 6.85
N ARG A 2 -18.06 13.21 5.88
CA ARG A 2 -16.81 14.00 5.84
C ARG A 2 -16.49 14.79 7.12
N LYS A 3 -17.47 15.46 7.73
CA LYS A 3 -17.27 16.20 9.00
C LYS A 3 -16.70 15.31 10.12
N ARG A 4 -17.20 14.07 10.24
CA ARG A 4 -16.69 13.09 11.22
C ARG A 4 -15.27 12.61 10.88
N LEU A 5 -14.96 12.45 9.60
CA LEU A 5 -13.61 12.05 9.16
C LEU A 5 -12.56 13.12 9.51
N LYS A 6 -12.89 14.41 9.36
CA LYS A 6 -11.99 15.51 9.74
C LYS A 6 -11.52 15.41 11.19
N GLU A 7 -12.42 15.00 12.09
CA GLU A 7 -12.13 14.81 13.51
C GLU A 7 -11.25 13.58 13.82
N ALA A 8 -10.89 12.77 12.82
CA ALA A 8 -10.03 11.61 12.99
C ALA A 8 -8.55 11.93 12.75
N SER A 9 -8.18 13.16 12.36
CA SER A 9 -6.79 13.55 12.14
C SER A 9 -6.52 14.91 12.76
N PRO A 10 -5.30 15.15 13.28
CA PRO A 10 -4.87 16.49 13.66
C PRO A 10 -4.59 17.40 12.45
N LEU A 11 -4.55 16.85 11.23
CA LEU A 11 -4.29 17.62 10.02
C LEU A 11 -5.56 18.36 9.61
N SER A 12 -5.50 19.70 9.61
CA SER A 12 -6.64 20.57 9.28
C SER A 12 -7.24 20.35 7.89
N PHE A 13 -6.46 19.75 6.98
CA PHE A 13 -6.88 19.45 5.60
C PHE A 13 -7.29 17.98 5.38
N PHE A 14 -7.34 17.16 6.43
CA PHE A 14 -7.76 15.76 6.30
C PHE A 14 -9.22 15.67 5.84
N ALA A 15 -9.50 14.84 4.84
CA ALA A 15 -10.82 14.68 4.19
C ALA A 15 -11.40 15.94 3.50
N GLU A 16 -10.59 16.98 3.24
CA GLU A 16 -10.97 18.16 2.44
C GLU A 16 -10.92 17.90 0.93
N ALA A 17 -10.01 17.02 0.48
CA ALA A 17 -9.84 16.78 -0.94
C ALA A 17 -11.12 16.19 -1.58
N PRO A 18 -11.41 16.51 -2.86
CA PRO A 18 -12.56 15.96 -3.59
C PRO A 18 -12.63 14.43 -3.51
N LEU A 19 -11.48 13.74 -3.54
CA LEU A 19 -11.38 12.31 -3.38
C LEU A 19 -10.48 11.95 -2.19
N LEU A 20 -10.94 11.01 -1.37
CA LEU A 20 -10.15 10.34 -0.34
C LEU A 20 -10.29 8.84 -0.54
N ILE A 21 -9.15 8.17 -0.73
CA ILE A 21 -9.06 6.71 -0.83
C ILE A 21 -8.48 6.20 0.49
N LEU A 22 -9.25 5.40 1.23
CA LEU A 22 -8.71 4.67 2.37
C LEU A 22 -8.08 3.38 1.86
N ALA A 23 -6.76 3.29 1.89
CA ALA A 23 -6.03 2.14 1.39
C ALA A 23 -5.95 1.06 2.47
N CYS A 24 -6.54 -0.09 2.15
CA CYS A 24 -6.59 -1.24 3.03
C CYS A 24 -5.94 -2.46 2.38
N PHE A 25 -5.41 -3.35 3.20
CA PHE A 25 -5.11 -4.72 2.79
C PHE A 25 -6.08 -5.69 3.44
N ASP A 26 -6.38 -6.78 2.76
CA ASP A 26 -7.18 -7.87 3.28
C ASP A 26 -6.27 -8.85 4.04
N ARG A 27 -6.49 -9.01 5.35
CA ARG A 27 -5.73 -9.94 6.21
C ARG A 27 -5.87 -11.39 5.78
N GLU A 28 -6.93 -11.72 5.04
CA GLU A 28 -7.20 -13.09 4.57
C GLU A 28 -6.72 -13.34 3.15
N ALA A 29 -6.23 -12.34 2.43
CA ALA A 29 -5.80 -12.49 1.03
C ALA A 29 -4.73 -13.59 0.87
N ILE A 30 -3.85 -13.74 1.86
CA ILE A 30 -2.80 -14.76 1.82
C ILE A 30 -3.35 -16.19 1.82
N LYS A 31 -4.55 -16.42 2.37
CA LYS A 31 -5.20 -17.74 2.38
C LYS A 31 -5.57 -18.20 0.96
N LYS A 32 -5.74 -17.25 0.03
CA LYS A 32 -6.08 -17.51 -1.38
C LYS A 32 -4.88 -17.74 -2.28
N MET A 33 -3.66 -17.76 -1.75
CA MET A 33 -2.45 -17.98 -2.56
C MET A 33 -2.46 -19.30 -3.35
N PRO A 34 -2.93 -20.44 -2.81
CA PRO A 34 -3.02 -21.68 -3.58
C PRO A 34 -3.96 -21.57 -4.79
N GLU A 35 -5.13 -20.95 -4.59
CA GLU A 35 -6.10 -20.68 -5.66
C GLU A 35 -5.48 -19.77 -6.71
N ARG A 36 -4.83 -18.68 -6.29
CA ARG A 36 -4.19 -17.74 -7.21
C ARG A 36 -3.05 -18.39 -8.00
N PHE A 37 -2.30 -19.29 -7.38
CA PHE A 37 -1.24 -20.04 -8.08
C PHE A 37 -1.83 -21.00 -9.12
N ALA A 38 -2.94 -21.66 -8.81
CA ALA A 38 -3.66 -22.50 -9.77
C ALA A 38 -4.20 -21.69 -10.95
N GLU A 39 -4.78 -20.51 -10.70
CA GLU A 39 -5.24 -19.59 -11.75
C GLU A 39 -4.09 -19.16 -12.68
N LEU A 40 -2.94 -18.77 -12.12
CA LEU A 40 -1.77 -18.36 -12.91
C LEU A 40 -1.20 -19.51 -13.74
N THR A 41 -1.17 -20.72 -13.17
CA THR A 41 -0.77 -21.91 -13.91
C THR A 41 -1.73 -22.19 -15.06
N ALA A 42 -3.03 -22.07 -14.83
CA ALA A 42 -4.06 -22.28 -15.85
C ALA A 42 -4.08 -21.18 -16.93
N SER A 43 -3.49 -20.02 -16.67
CA SER A 43 -3.37 -18.92 -17.65
C SER A 43 -2.03 -18.93 -18.39
N ASP A 44 -1.28 -20.03 -18.33
CA ASP A 44 0.04 -20.18 -18.94
C ASP A 44 1.05 -19.09 -18.50
N ALA A 45 0.85 -18.48 -17.31
CA ALA A 45 1.71 -17.39 -16.81
C ALA A 45 3.16 -17.85 -16.52
N PHE A 46 3.38 -19.16 -16.53
CA PHE A 46 4.68 -19.80 -16.33
C PHE A 46 5.12 -20.60 -17.57
N GLU A 47 4.53 -20.34 -18.75
CA GLU A 47 5.02 -20.90 -20.00
C GLU A 47 6.50 -20.55 -20.16
N ASP A 48 7.32 -21.55 -20.52
CA ASP A 48 8.79 -21.48 -20.60
C ASP A 48 9.54 -21.17 -19.28
N VAL A 49 8.83 -21.14 -18.14
CA VAL A 49 9.46 -20.98 -16.82
C VAL A 49 9.69 -22.35 -16.19
N THR A 50 10.94 -22.79 -16.16
CA THR A 50 11.32 -24.01 -15.43
C THR A 50 11.52 -23.70 -13.95
N MET A 51 10.83 -24.45 -13.08
CA MET A 51 10.95 -24.33 -11.64
C MET A 51 11.44 -25.65 -11.05
N ASP A 52 12.61 -25.63 -10.42
CA ASP A 52 13.08 -26.77 -9.64
C ASP A 52 12.22 -26.92 -8.37
N ALA A 53 11.45 -28.00 -8.30
CA ALA A 53 10.48 -28.21 -7.24
C ALA A 53 11.12 -28.22 -5.84
N GLY A 54 12.33 -28.79 -5.72
CA GLY A 54 13.06 -28.84 -4.44
C GLY A 54 13.48 -27.46 -3.96
N LYS A 55 14.01 -26.62 -4.86
CA LYS A 55 14.35 -25.22 -4.54
C LYS A 55 13.11 -24.40 -4.20
N VAL A 56 11.99 -24.62 -4.91
CA VAL A 56 10.73 -23.93 -4.61
C VAL A 56 10.23 -24.25 -3.21
N GLU A 57 10.24 -25.54 -2.83
CA GLU A 57 9.83 -25.97 -1.50
C GLU A 57 10.73 -25.37 -0.41
N ALA A 58 12.06 -25.45 -0.59
CA ALA A 58 13.02 -24.89 0.35
C ALA A 58 12.84 -23.37 0.53
N LEU A 59 12.66 -22.61 -0.55
CA LEU A 59 12.44 -21.17 -0.50
C LEU A 59 11.10 -20.81 0.15
N ARG A 60 10.03 -21.60 -0.09
CA ARG A 60 8.74 -21.40 0.59
C ARG A 60 8.86 -21.61 2.09
N ALA A 61 9.58 -22.65 2.52
CA ALA A 61 9.85 -22.90 3.94
C ALA A 61 10.68 -21.78 4.58
N GLN A 62 11.65 -21.21 3.85
CA GLN A 62 12.41 -20.05 4.33
C GLN A 62 11.53 -18.81 4.47
N ARG A 63 10.74 -18.47 3.45
CA ARG A 63 9.82 -17.30 3.46
C ARG A 63 8.77 -17.40 4.55
N ALA A 64 8.26 -18.60 4.83
CA ALA A 64 7.34 -18.85 5.93
C ALA A 64 7.94 -18.51 7.31
N ASN A 65 9.27 -18.33 7.41
CA ASN A 65 9.97 -17.93 8.63
C ASN A 65 10.56 -16.52 8.56
N ASP A 66 10.40 -15.79 7.46
CA ASP A 66 10.92 -14.43 7.31
C ASP A 66 10.00 -13.42 8.03
N GLU A 67 10.54 -12.78 9.07
CA GLU A 67 9.79 -11.85 9.90
C GLU A 67 9.39 -10.57 9.16
N VAL A 68 10.22 -10.10 8.22
CA VAL A 68 9.89 -8.93 7.40
C VAL A 68 8.73 -9.29 6.49
N GLU A 69 8.80 -10.42 5.80
CA GLU A 69 7.77 -10.83 4.86
C GLU A 69 6.42 -11.07 5.57
N LYS A 70 6.42 -11.78 6.70
CA LYS A 70 5.23 -11.99 7.54
C LYS A 70 4.57 -10.68 7.96
N ALA A 71 5.37 -9.68 8.33
CA ALA A 71 4.86 -8.41 8.83
C ALA A 71 4.39 -7.47 7.71
N SER A 72 4.95 -7.58 6.51
CA SER A 72 4.88 -6.50 5.52
C SER A 72 4.31 -6.87 4.16
N TYR A 73 4.21 -8.16 3.79
CA TYR A 73 3.86 -8.56 2.42
C TYR A 73 2.59 -7.86 1.91
N ALA A 74 1.48 -7.96 2.66
CA ALA A 74 0.22 -7.34 2.28
C ALA A 74 0.28 -5.80 2.33
N VAL A 75 1.01 -5.24 3.29
CA VAL A 75 1.19 -3.79 3.45
C VAL A 75 1.97 -3.19 2.28
N TYR A 76 3.05 -3.83 1.84
CA TYR A 76 3.85 -3.38 0.70
C TYR A 76 3.09 -3.46 -0.61
N ASN A 77 2.34 -4.53 -0.86
CA ASN A 77 1.48 -4.63 -2.04
C ASN A 77 0.47 -3.47 -2.10
N THR A 78 -0.21 -3.17 -0.98
CA THR A 78 -1.08 -2.00 -0.90
C THR A 78 -0.31 -0.69 -1.09
N ALA A 79 0.86 -0.54 -0.45
CA ALA A 79 1.63 0.69 -0.53
C ALA A 79 2.15 1.01 -1.94
N ILE A 80 2.63 -0.01 -2.66
CA ILE A 80 3.03 0.09 -4.07
C ILE A 80 1.84 0.50 -4.94
N SER A 81 0.68 -0.13 -4.72
CA SER A 81 -0.55 0.20 -5.45
C SER A 81 -0.97 1.66 -5.25
N VAL A 82 -0.93 2.15 -4.01
CA VAL A 82 -1.23 3.56 -3.68
C VAL A 82 -0.20 4.50 -4.30
N THR A 83 1.08 4.12 -4.34
CA THR A 83 2.14 4.91 -4.99
C THR A 83 1.89 5.04 -6.50
N HIS A 84 1.43 3.98 -7.17
CA HIS A 84 1.03 4.08 -8.58
C HIS A 84 -0.17 5.02 -8.77
N MET A 85 -1.17 4.98 -7.88
CA MET A 85 -2.31 5.92 -7.92
C MET A 85 -1.84 7.37 -7.73
N ASP A 86 -0.93 7.59 -6.78
CA ASP A 86 -0.32 8.90 -6.50
C ASP A 86 0.38 9.47 -7.73
N LEU A 87 1.34 8.73 -8.29
CA LEU A 87 2.08 9.15 -9.48
C LEU A 87 1.17 9.37 -10.70
N THR A 88 0.15 8.52 -10.88
CA THR A 88 -0.83 8.65 -11.97
C THR A 88 -1.65 9.93 -11.82
N ALA A 89 -2.16 10.22 -10.62
CA ALA A 89 -2.91 11.45 -10.37
C ALA A 89 -2.06 12.71 -10.65
N VAL A 90 -0.81 12.72 -10.20
CA VAL A 90 0.13 13.81 -10.47
C VAL A 90 0.41 13.97 -11.97
N ALA A 91 0.58 12.86 -12.70
CA ALA A 91 0.76 12.89 -14.16
C ALA A 91 -0.44 13.51 -14.90
N HIS A 92 -1.64 13.43 -14.32
CA HIS A 92 -2.86 14.07 -14.83
C HIS A 92 -3.09 15.49 -14.32
N GLY A 93 -2.10 16.12 -13.68
CA GLY A 93 -2.17 17.51 -13.20
C GLY A 93 -2.94 17.69 -11.90
N LEU A 94 -3.21 16.60 -11.16
CA LEU A 94 -3.80 16.65 -9.83
C LEU A 94 -2.72 16.71 -8.75
N GLY A 95 -3.09 17.19 -7.57
CA GLY A 95 -2.31 17.09 -6.35
C GLY A 95 -2.76 15.91 -5.50
N THR A 96 -1.81 15.37 -4.73
CA THR A 96 -2.02 14.22 -3.86
C THR A 96 -1.41 14.44 -2.48
N CYS A 97 -1.92 13.71 -1.48
CA CYS A 97 -1.30 13.65 -0.17
C CYS A 97 -1.52 12.29 0.47
N TRP A 98 -0.43 11.56 0.69
CA TRP A 98 -0.42 10.34 1.47
C TRP A 98 -0.39 10.66 2.97
N ILE A 99 -1.38 10.17 3.71
CA ILE A 99 -1.55 10.48 5.13
C ILE A 99 -1.55 9.20 5.95
N GLY A 100 -0.61 9.11 6.90
CA GLY A 100 -0.60 8.11 7.98
C GLY A 100 -1.04 8.66 9.34
N MET A 101 -1.13 9.99 9.48
CA MET A 101 -1.43 10.66 10.75
C MET A 101 -2.94 10.82 10.96
N PHE A 102 -3.63 9.72 11.27
CA PHE A 102 -5.06 9.72 11.62
C PHE A 102 -5.40 8.51 12.50
N ASP A 103 -6.50 8.61 13.25
CA ASP A 103 -7.07 7.55 14.06
C ASP A 103 -7.76 6.52 13.15
N LYS A 104 -7.09 5.38 12.97
CA LYS A 104 -7.54 4.29 12.10
C LYS A 104 -8.82 3.64 12.61
N GLU A 105 -9.00 3.52 13.92
CA GLU A 105 -10.18 2.87 14.50
C GLU A 105 -11.39 3.80 14.43
N LYS A 106 -11.21 5.10 14.68
CA LYS A 106 -12.28 6.08 14.43
C LYS A 106 -12.70 6.11 12.97
N VAL A 107 -11.75 6.08 12.03
CA VAL A 107 -12.08 5.99 10.59
C VAL A 107 -12.80 4.69 10.24
N ARG A 108 -12.37 3.56 10.82
CA ARG A 108 -13.02 2.25 10.66
C ARG A 108 -14.48 2.31 11.06
N GLU A 109 -14.78 2.86 12.24
CA GLU A 109 -16.15 3.01 12.75
C GLU A 109 -16.99 3.96 11.88
N ILE A 110 -16.42 5.09 11.45
CA ILE A 110 -17.14 6.07 10.61
C ILE A 110 -17.56 5.45 9.28
N LEU A 111 -16.71 4.61 8.69
CA LEU A 111 -16.91 4.03 7.36
C LEU A 111 -17.48 2.60 7.38
N GLY A 112 -17.63 1.99 8.56
CA GLY A 112 -18.14 0.62 8.70
C GLY A 112 -17.18 -0.43 8.11
N ILE A 113 -15.87 -0.24 8.25
CA ILE A 113 -14.86 -1.16 7.68
C ILE A 113 -14.68 -2.37 8.61
N ASP A 114 -14.81 -3.57 8.04
CA ASP A 114 -14.61 -4.82 8.78
C ASP A 114 -13.18 -4.95 9.36
N ALA A 115 -13.03 -5.60 10.52
CA ALA A 115 -11.75 -5.84 11.18
C ALA A 115 -10.77 -6.69 10.34
N ARG A 116 -11.30 -7.48 9.39
CA ARG A 116 -10.57 -8.18 8.32
C ARG A 116 -9.63 -7.26 7.54
N PHE A 117 -9.98 -5.99 7.38
CA PHE A 117 -9.17 -5.06 6.61
C PHE A 117 -8.21 -4.28 7.52
N GLY A 118 -6.92 -4.39 7.23
CA GLY A 118 -5.88 -3.56 7.83
C GLY A 118 -5.75 -2.24 7.07
N ILE A 119 -5.80 -1.11 7.78
CA ILE A 119 -5.69 0.23 7.19
C ILE A 119 -4.21 0.61 7.07
N VAL A 120 -3.72 0.87 5.86
CA VAL A 120 -2.35 1.31 5.59
C VAL A 120 -2.26 2.82 5.73
N CYS A 121 -3.03 3.55 4.91
CA CYS A 121 -3.01 5.00 4.81
C CYS A 121 -4.30 5.56 4.21
N ALA A 122 -4.43 6.89 4.20
CA ALA A 122 -5.40 7.59 3.38
C ALA A 122 -4.66 8.37 2.28
N LEU A 123 -5.07 8.20 1.02
CA LEU A 123 -4.59 9.01 -0.10
C LEU A 123 -5.65 10.04 -0.45
N GLN A 124 -5.32 11.32 -0.32
CA GLN A 124 -6.18 12.43 -0.76
C GLN A 124 -5.79 12.86 -2.16
N ILE A 125 -6.76 13.12 -3.04
CA ILE A 125 -6.54 13.51 -4.44
C ILE A 125 -7.47 14.69 -4.78
N GLY A 126 -6.92 15.73 -5.43
CA GLY A 126 -7.67 16.92 -5.81
C GLY A 126 -6.86 17.92 -6.62
N TYR A 127 -7.40 19.12 -6.80
CA TYR A 127 -6.65 20.24 -7.37
C TYR A 127 -5.82 20.91 -6.27
N ALA A 128 -4.50 20.99 -6.48
CA ALA A 128 -3.61 21.59 -5.50
C ALA A 128 -3.85 23.11 -5.40
N LEU A 129 -4.02 23.63 -4.18
CA LEU A 129 -4.10 25.07 -3.92
C LEU A 129 -2.72 25.75 -3.91
N GLN A 130 -1.65 24.96 -3.82
CA GLN A 130 -0.28 25.43 -3.67
C GLN A 130 0.71 24.47 -4.35
N SER A 131 1.87 25.00 -4.75
CA SER A 131 3.00 24.25 -5.28
C SER A 131 4.26 24.59 -4.47
N PRO A 132 4.45 23.97 -3.29
CA PRO A 132 5.61 24.25 -2.45
C PRO A 132 6.90 23.68 -3.07
N PRO A 133 8.08 24.23 -2.73
CA PRO A 133 9.34 23.66 -3.16
C PRO A 133 9.53 22.23 -2.61
N PRO A 134 10.36 21.40 -3.26
CA PRO A 134 10.70 20.08 -2.77
C PRO A 134 11.24 20.10 -1.33
N ARG A 135 10.76 19.19 -0.49
CA ARG A 135 11.29 18.98 0.87
C ARG A 135 12.76 18.50 0.81
N PRO A 136 13.60 18.82 1.81
CA PRO A 136 14.93 18.20 1.91
C PRO A 136 14.86 16.68 1.86
N ARG A 137 15.84 16.04 1.22
CA ARG A 137 16.01 14.58 1.18
C ARG A 137 17.33 14.21 1.85
N LEU A 138 17.41 12.98 2.36
CA LEU A 138 18.68 12.41 2.83
C LEU A 138 19.67 12.35 1.66
N SER A 139 20.96 12.44 1.96
CA SER A 139 21.98 12.33 0.93
C SER A 139 22.06 10.89 0.41
N MET A 140 22.62 10.69 -0.79
CA MET A 140 22.79 9.33 -1.32
C MET A 140 23.73 8.49 -0.47
N ASP A 141 24.65 9.11 0.25
CA ASP A 141 25.61 8.44 1.14
C ASP A 141 24.93 7.94 2.42
N ASP A 142 23.80 8.52 2.81
CA ASP A 142 22.96 8.03 3.93
C ASP A 142 22.03 6.88 3.51
N ILE A 143 21.80 6.69 2.21
CA ILE A 143 20.82 5.73 1.66
C ILE A 143 21.53 4.49 1.09
N ILE A 144 22.64 4.66 0.37
CA ILE A 144 23.32 3.58 -0.34
C ILE A 144 24.43 2.99 0.54
N LEU A 145 24.26 1.73 0.94
CA LEU A 145 25.26 1.00 1.73
C LEU A 145 26.45 0.50 0.90
N GLN A 146 26.24 0.17 -0.38
CA GLN A 146 27.27 -0.34 -1.28
C GLN A 146 26.97 0.00 -2.75
N ARG A 147 28.01 0.36 -3.51
CA ARG A 147 27.96 0.51 -4.98
C ARG A 147 28.88 -0.54 -5.62
N PHE A 148 28.43 -1.13 -6.73
CA PHE A 148 29.17 -2.11 -7.54
C PHE A 148 29.46 -1.53 -8.92
#